data_AF-A0ABD2H614-F1
#
_entry.id   AF-A0ABD2H614-F1
#
_cell.length_a   1.000
_cell.length_b   1.000
_cell.length_c   1.000
_cell.angle_alpha   90.00
_cell.angle_beta   90.00
_cell.angle_gamma   90.00
#
_symmetry.space_group_name_H-M   'P 1'
#
loop_
_entity.id
_entity.type
_entity.pdbx_description
1 polymer ?
#
loop_
_entity_poly.entity_id
_entity_poly.type
_entity_poly.pdbx_seq_one_letter_code
_entity_poly.pdbx_strand_id
1 'polypeptide(L)'
;MLIGDKRKFLTMLLTLKCCSDTETMEPTEELSGEAVQLCRQLGSQATTVSDIIEGKDKEVYRTIQEAINRVNSTATSNAQCIQKWAILRKDFSVSGGELGPTMKLRRPVVLKMYQKVIESLYQE
;
A
#
# COMPACT_ATOMS: atom_id res chain seq x y z
N MET A 1 4.02 -4.08 -1.42
CA MET A 1 5.38 -4.49 -1.83
C MET A 1 6.39 -4.23 -0.72
N LEU A 2 7.04 -5.29 -0.22
CA LEU A 2 8.14 -5.18 0.75
C LEU A 2 9.45 -4.78 0.06
N ILE A 3 10.20 -3.89 0.71
CA ILE A 3 11.49 -3.33 0.27
C ILE A 3 12.48 -3.46 1.43
N GLY A 4 13.73 -3.83 1.13
CA GLY A 4 14.75 -4.04 2.15
C GLY A 4 16.15 -4.30 1.59
N ASP A 5 16.23 -4.73 0.33
CA ASP A 5 17.52 -4.95 -0.34
C ASP A 5 18.35 -3.67 -0.36
N LYS A 6 19.58 -3.74 0.16
CA LYS A 6 20.51 -2.62 0.32
C LYS A 6 19.93 -1.40 1.06
N ARG A 7 18.99 -1.63 1.99
CA ARG A 7 18.39 -0.59 2.83
C ARG A 7 18.64 -0.84 4.31
N LYS A 8 18.53 0.21 5.13
CA LYS A 8 18.79 0.18 6.58
C LYS A 8 17.79 -0.70 7.35
N PHE A 9 16.56 -0.78 6.87
CA PHE A 9 15.45 -1.53 7.48
C PHE A 9 14.41 -1.90 6.42
N LEU A 10 13.45 -2.77 6.77
CA LEU A 10 12.36 -3.11 5.86
C LEU A 10 11.30 -2.01 5.81
N THR A 11 10.84 -1.69 4.61
CA THR A 11 9.69 -0.82 4.37
C THR A 11 8.64 -1.48 3.49
N MET A 12 7.39 -1.06 3.65
CA MET A 12 6.26 -1.62 2.90
C MET A 12 5.52 -0.53 2.12
N LEU A 13 5.36 -0.72 0.80
CA LEU A 13 4.35 -0.01 0.03
C LEU A 13 3.04 -0.79 0.08
N LEU A 14 1.94 -0.14 0.45
CA LEU A 14 0.61 -0.72 0.52
C LEU A 14 -0.24 -0.11 -0.58
N THR A 15 -1.13 -0.90 -1.16
CA THR A 15 -2.18 -0.42 -2.06
C THR A 15 -3.54 -0.80 -1.49
N LEU A 16 -4.56 -0.07 -1.89
CA LEU A 16 -5.95 -0.36 -1.51
C LEU A 16 -6.69 -0.84 -2.75
N LYS A 17 -7.60 -1.79 -2.55
CA LYS A 17 -8.37 -2.37 -3.66
C LYS A 17 -9.41 -1.36 -4.12
N CYS A 18 -9.20 -0.82 -5.32
CA CYS A 18 -10.09 0.16 -5.95
C CYS A 18 -10.99 -0.47 -7.01
N CYS A 19 -12.03 0.26 -7.38
CA CYS A 19 -12.75 0.03 -8.62
C CYS A 19 -11.78 0.21 -9.80
N SER A 20 -12.09 -0.43 -10.92
CA SER A 20 -11.35 -0.25 -12.18
C SER A 20 -12.25 0.42 -13.19
N ASP A 21 -11.69 1.37 -13.93
CA ASP A 21 -12.37 2.01 -15.03
C ASP A 21 -12.59 1.00 -16.18
N THR A 22 -13.80 0.99 -16.74
CA THR A 22 -14.21 -0.04 -17.71
C THR A 22 -13.56 0.11 -19.08
N GLU A 23 -13.08 1.31 -19.43
CA GLU A 23 -12.48 1.58 -20.73
C GLU A 23 -10.96 1.44 -20.69
N THR A 24 -10.33 2.05 -19.68
CA THR A 24 -8.87 2.09 -19.52
C THR A 24 -8.32 0.89 -18.76
N MET A 25 -9.17 0.14 -18.05
CA MET A 25 -8.78 -0.92 -17.12
C MET A 25 -7.82 -0.43 -16.01
N GLU A 26 -7.76 0.88 -15.77
CA GLU A 26 -6.94 1.44 -14.71
C GLU A 26 -7.70 1.50 -13.39
N PRO A 27 -7.03 1.28 -12.25
CA PRO A 27 -7.62 1.52 -10.94
C PRO A 27 -8.01 2.99 -10.78
N THR A 28 -9.22 3.22 -10.27
CA THR A 28 -9.72 4.54 -9.92
C THR A 28 -9.36 4.89 -8.48
N GLU A 29 -9.75 6.09 -8.03
CA GLU A 29 -9.62 6.50 -6.62
C GLU A 29 -10.74 5.92 -5.74
N GLU A 30 -11.81 5.39 -6.33
CA GLU A 30 -12.93 4.83 -5.58
C GLU A 30 -12.57 3.44 -5.04
N LEU A 31 -12.78 3.24 -3.73
CA LEU A 31 -12.56 1.94 -3.11
C LEU A 31 -13.59 0.94 -3.63
N SER A 32 -13.15 -0.30 -3.84
CA SER A 32 -14.06 -1.42 -4.13
C SER A 32 -15.11 -1.61 -3.02
N GLY A 33 -16.26 -2.18 -3.37
CA GLY A 33 -17.35 -2.39 -2.40
C GLY A 33 -16.90 -3.18 -1.16
N GLU A 34 -16.02 -4.17 -1.33
CA GLU A 34 -15.48 -4.94 -0.20
C GLU A 34 -14.53 -4.10 0.66
N ALA A 35 -13.72 -3.23 0.05
CA ALA A 35 -12.84 -2.31 0.77
C ALA A 35 -13.64 -1.27 1.56
N VAL A 36 -14.70 -0.71 0.99
CA VAL A 36 -15.62 0.20 1.69
C VAL A 36 -16.30 -0.51 2.86
N GLN A 37 -16.77 -1.74 2.66
CA GLN A 37 -17.39 -2.53 3.71
C GLN A 37 -16.41 -2.79 4.87
N LEU A 38 -15.16 -3.13 4.57
CA LEU A 38 -14.12 -3.28 5.57
C LEU A 38 -13.86 -1.96 6.32
N CYS A 39 -13.74 -0.83 5.61
CA CYS A 39 -13.56 0.47 6.25
C CYS A 39 -14.69 0.76 7.25
N ARG A 40 -15.95 0.52 6.86
CA ARG A 40 -17.11 0.69 7.76
C ARG A 40 -17.06 -0.22 8.98
N GLN A 41 -16.63 -1.47 8.82
CA GLN A 41 -16.44 -2.40 9.95
C GLN A 41 -15.37 -1.93 10.93
N LEU A 42 -14.36 -1.21 10.44
CA LEU A 42 -13.33 -0.58 11.27
C LEU A 42 -13.80 0.75 11.89
N GLY A 43 -14.97 1.27 11.50
CA GLY A 43 -15.49 2.57 11.95
C GLY A 43 -15.09 3.75 11.06
N SER A 44 -14.48 3.49 9.90
CA SER A 44 -14.16 4.48 8.89
C SER A 44 -15.32 4.68 7.91
N GLN A 45 -15.52 5.92 7.46
CA GLN A 45 -16.49 6.29 6.42
C GLN A 45 -15.84 6.52 5.06
N ALA A 46 -14.57 6.13 4.89
CA ALA A 46 -13.84 6.33 3.66
C ALA A 46 -14.48 5.56 2.50
N THR A 47 -14.58 6.25 1.36
CA THR A 47 -15.08 5.68 0.10
C THR A 47 -14.05 5.80 -1.02
N THR A 48 -13.05 6.67 -0.85
CA THR A 48 -11.95 6.86 -1.79
C THR A 48 -10.59 6.66 -1.12
N VAL A 49 -9.56 6.43 -1.93
CA VAL A 49 -8.17 6.35 -1.45
C VAL A 49 -7.73 7.69 -0.84
N SER A 50 -8.14 8.80 -1.46
CA SER A 50 -7.86 10.15 -0.97
C SER A 50 -8.46 10.40 0.42
N ASP A 51 -9.66 9.91 0.73
CA ASP A 51 -10.25 9.99 2.09
C ASP A 51 -9.30 9.39 3.14
N ILE A 52 -8.64 8.27 2.80
CA ILE A 52 -7.72 7.56 3.69
C ILE A 52 -6.39 8.29 3.81
N ILE A 53 -5.78 8.67 2.69
CA ILE A 53 -4.42 9.24 2.68
C ILE A 53 -4.42 10.69 3.19
N GLU A 54 -5.30 11.54 2.66
CA GLU A 54 -5.33 12.97 2.98
C GLU A 54 -5.95 13.22 4.36
N GLY A 55 -7.02 12.48 4.68
CA GLY A 55 -7.65 12.49 6.00
C GLY A 55 -6.83 11.79 7.09
N LYS A 56 -5.78 11.04 6.71
CA LYS A 56 -5.05 10.10 7.57
C LYS A 56 -6.02 9.31 8.44
N ASP A 57 -6.91 8.59 7.78
CA ASP A 57 -8.01 7.89 8.44
C ASP A 57 -7.49 7.05 9.61
N LYS A 58 -7.84 7.47 10.83
CA LYS A 58 -7.23 6.95 12.05
C LYS A 58 -7.53 5.47 12.23
N GLU A 59 -8.72 5.01 11.85
CA GLU A 59 -9.12 3.63 12.03
C GLU A 59 -8.40 2.71 11.04
N VAL A 60 -8.29 3.14 9.78
CA VAL A 60 -7.53 2.40 8.76
C VAL A 60 -6.04 2.35 9.11
N TYR A 61 -5.45 3.50 9.45
CA TYR A 61 -4.02 3.57 9.79
C TYR A 61 -3.70 2.77 11.07
N ARG A 62 -4.54 2.85 12.10
CA ARG A 62 -4.40 2.07 13.33
C ARG A 62 -4.44 0.58 13.02
N THR A 63 -5.43 0.14 12.23
CA THR A 63 -5.59 -1.27 11.86
C THR A 63 -4.38 -1.81 11.08
N ILE A 64 -3.87 -1.03 10.12
CA ILE A 64 -2.65 -1.38 9.38
C ILE A 64 -1.45 -1.47 10.32
N GLN A 65 -1.29 -0.51 11.23
CA GLN A 65 -0.19 -0.51 12.19
C GLN A 65 -0.26 -1.71 13.15
N GLU A 66 -1.44 -2.06 13.63
CA GLU A 66 -1.66 -3.25 14.46
C GLU A 66 -1.31 -4.55 13.71
N ALA A 67 -1.70 -4.65 12.43
CA ALA A 67 -1.33 -5.78 11.58
C ALA A 67 0.18 -5.88 11.37
N ILE A 68 0.85 -4.76 11.11
CA ILE A 68 2.32 -4.70 10.99
C ILE A 68 2.99 -5.09 12.29
N ASN A 69 2.51 -4.59 13.43
CA ASN A 69 3.03 -4.95 14.76
C ASN A 69 2.90 -6.45 15.02
N ARG A 70 1.76 -7.05 14.63
CA ARG A 70 1.55 -8.50 14.74
C ARG A 70 2.56 -9.28 13.90
N VAL A 71 2.79 -8.89 12.66
CA VAL A 71 3.81 -9.54 11.81
C VAL A 71 5.21 -9.36 12.40
N ASN A 72 5.57 -8.16 12.83
CA ASN A 72 6.86 -7.87 13.46
C ASN A 72 7.08 -8.67 14.75
N SER A 73 6.03 -8.98 15.51
CA SER A 73 6.14 -9.81 16.72
C SER A 73 6.61 -11.24 16.45
N THR A 74 6.46 -11.71 15.20
CA THR A 74 6.94 -13.03 14.77
C THR A 74 8.32 -12.99 14.13
N ALA A 75 8.91 -11.80 13.98
CA ALA A 75 10.21 -11.63 13.35
C ALA A 75 11.34 -12.09 14.29
N THR A 76 12.28 -12.88 13.77
CA THR A 76 13.40 -13.42 14.55
C THR A 76 14.45 -12.35 14.89
N SER A 77 14.47 -11.25 14.15
CA SER A 77 15.41 -10.15 14.38
C SER A 77 14.84 -8.81 13.94
N ASN A 78 15.43 -7.73 14.45
CA ASN A 78 15.05 -6.36 14.07
C ASN A 78 15.27 -6.09 12.56
N ALA A 79 16.19 -6.80 11.91
CA ALA A 79 16.42 -6.70 10.47
C ALA A 79 15.24 -7.24 9.63
N GLN A 80 14.37 -8.07 10.23
CA GLN A 80 13.17 -8.62 9.61
C GLN A 80 11.89 -7.85 9.99
N CYS A 81 12.00 -6.81 10.81
CA CYS A 81 10.87 -5.96 11.18
C CYS A 81 10.61 -4.89 10.12
N ILE A 82 9.35 -4.74 9.72
CA ILE A 82 8.86 -3.61 8.92
C ILE A 82 8.84 -2.38 9.81
N GLN A 83 9.72 -1.41 9.55
CA GLN A 83 9.83 -0.21 10.38
C GLN A 83 8.96 0.95 9.87
N LYS A 84 8.81 1.08 8.55
CA LYS A 84 8.00 2.14 7.96
C LYS A 84 7.18 1.63 6.78
N TRP A 85 6.08 2.30 6.49
CA TRP A 85 5.19 1.94 5.41
C TRP A 85 4.50 3.17 4.84
N ALA A 86 4.01 3.05 3.60
CA ALA A 86 3.22 4.08 2.94
C ALA A 86 2.09 3.44 2.14
N ILE A 87 0.92 4.09 2.13
CA ILE A 87 -0.17 3.74 1.21
C ILE A 87 0.04 4.54 -0.08
N LEU A 88 -0.05 3.85 -1.21
CA LEU A 88 0.01 4.45 -2.54
C LEU A 88 -1.39 4.93 -2.96
N ARG A 89 -1.44 6.01 -3.74
CA ARG A 89 -2.68 6.58 -4.28
C ARG A 89 -3.41 5.63 -5.24
N LYS A 90 -2.65 4.85 -6.01
CA LYS A 90 -3.19 3.97 -7.04
C LYS A 90 -2.83 2.51 -6.73
N ASP A 91 -3.77 1.62 -7.00
CA ASP A 91 -3.52 0.18 -6.94
C ASP A 91 -2.62 -0.27 -8.10
N PHE A 92 -1.96 -1.41 -7.94
CA PHE A 92 -1.13 -1.97 -9.01
C PHE A 92 -2.00 -2.58 -10.10
N SER A 93 -1.63 -2.30 -11.35
CA SER A 93 -2.40 -2.78 -12.51
C SER A 93 -1.50 -3.23 -13.65
N VAL A 94 -2.08 -3.99 -14.58
CA VAL A 94 -1.41 -4.38 -15.82
C VAL A 94 -1.31 -3.19 -16.78
N SER A 95 -2.38 -2.40 -16.85
CA SER A 95 -2.47 -1.16 -17.64
C SER A 95 -1.46 -0.10 -17.18
N GLY A 96 -1.34 0.13 -15.87
CA GLY A 96 -0.33 1.01 -15.27
C GLY A 96 1.11 0.48 -15.32
N GLY A 97 1.29 -0.81 -15.66
CA GLY A 97 2.59 -1.43 -15.87
C GLY A 97 3.31 -1.89 -14.59
N GLU A 98 2.72 -1.68 -13.40
CA GLU A 98 3.24 -2.27 -12.16
C GLU A 98 3.15 -3.79 -12.18
N LEU A 99 2.13 -4.34 -12.83
CA LEU A 99 1.95 -5.77 -13.04
C LEU A 99 2.27 -6.16 -14.49
N GLY A 100 2.84 -7.34 -14.68
CA GLY A 100 2.94 -7.96 -16.01
C GLY A 100 1.61 -8.61 -16.45
N PRO A 101 1.52 -9.09 -17.70
CA PRO A 101 0.30 -9.74 -18.21
C PRO A 101 -0.15 -10.97 -17.39
N THR A 102 0.78 -11.61 -16.67
CA THR A 102 0.51 -12.73 -15.76
C THR A 102 0.18 -12.29 -14.33
N MET A 103 -0.15 -11.01 -14.13
CA MET A 103 -0.41 -10.37 -12.83
C MET A 103 0.77 -10.43 -11.84
N LYS A 104 1.98 -10.74 -12.32
CA LYS A 104 3.20 -10.72 -11.50
C LYS A 104 3.74 -9.30 -11.39
N LEU A 105 4.13 -8.90 -10.17
CA LEU A 105 4.69 -7.59 -9.88
C LEU A 105 6.04 -7.38 -10.58
N ARG A 106 6.13 -6.31 -11.38
CA ARG A 106 7.36 -5.87 -12.03
C ARG A 106 8.14 -4.96 -11.08
N ARG A 107 8.82 -5.58 -10.10
CA ARG A 107 9.54 -4.85 -9.03
C ARG A 107 10.44 -3.71 -9.53
N PRO A 108 11.28 -3.87 -10.58
CA PRO A 108 12.13 -2.76 -11.05
C PRO A 108 11.34 -1.54 -11.54
N VAL A 109 10.17 -1.78 -12.15
CA VAL A 109 9.28 -0.72 -12.63
C VAL A 109 8.67 0.03 -11.44
N VAL A 110 8.13 -0.70 -10.47
CA VAL A 110 7.52 -0.13 -9.25
C VAL A 110 8.55 0.64 -8.42
N LEU A 111 9.76 0.11 -8.26
CA LEU A 111 10.85 0.80 -7.56
C LEU A 111 11.20 2.15 -8.22
N LYS A 112 11.17 2.20 -9.56
CA LYS A 112 11.43 3.44 -10.32
C LYS A 112 10.26 4.42 -10.22
N MET A 113 9.03 3.95 -10.38
CA MET A 113 7.81 4.79 -10.32
C MET A 113 7.64 5.44 -8.95
N TYR A 114 7.80 4.67 -7.88
CA TYR A 114 7.58 5.13 -6.51
C TYR A 114 8.88 5.52 -5.80
N GLN A 115 9.97 5.77 -6.54
CA GLN A 115 11.28 6.08 -5.96
C GLN A 115 11.20 7.21 -4.93
N LYS A 116 10.50 8.31 -5.25
CA LYS A 116 10.35 9.45 -4.32
C LYS A 116 9.69 9.06 -3.00
N VAL A 117 8.62 8.26 -3.06
CA VAL A 117 7.92 7.76 -1.87
C VAL A 117 8.86 6.86 -1.08
N ILE A 118 9.57 5.95 -1.75
CA ILE A 118 10.50 5.04 -1.11
C ILE A 118 11.62 5.81 -0.41
N GLU A 119 12.28 6.76 -1.07
CA GLU A 119 13.34 7.55 -0.46
C GLU A 119 12.85 8.37 0.73
N SER A 120 11.63 8.94 0.67
CA SER A 120 11.05 9.66 1.82
C SER A 120 10.87 8.79 3.07
N LEU A 121 10.71 7.47 2.91
CA LEU A 121 10.66 6.55 4.04
C LEU A 121 12.06 6.37 4.68
N TYR A 122 13.14 6.57 3.94
CA TYR A 122 14.51 6.45 4.46
C TYR A 122 15.14 7.78 4.86
N GLN A 123 14.50 8.91 4.56
CA GLN A 123 14.88 10.20 5.10
C GLN A 123 14.62 10.21 6.62
N GLU A 124 15.61 10.72 7.36
CA GLU A 124 15.58 10.92 8.81
C GLU A 124 14.94 12.26 9.16
#